data_AF-M9MFX9-F1
#
_entry.id   AF-M9MFX9-F1
#
_cell.length_a   1.000
_cell.length_b   1.000
_cell.length_c   1.000
_cell.angle_alpha   90.00
_cell.angle_beta   90.00
_cell.angle_gamma   90.00
#
_symmetry.space_group_name_H-M   'P 1'
#
loop_
_entity.id
_entity.type
_entity.pdbx_description
1 polymer ?
#
loop_
_entity_poly.entity_id
_entity_poly.type
_entity_poly.pdbx_seq_one_letter_code
_entity_poly.pdbx_strand_id
1 'polypeptide(L)'
;MPRAVSAKLSRQHEPAAGLRPGSARTAASNPNAAHASNQNSSATTKNPIFNTDKFGQHILKNPLVAQGIVDKANLKPTDMVLEVGPGTGNLTVRILEKAKKTTVVEMDPRMAAELSKRVQGK
;
A
#
# COMPACT_ATOMS: atom_id res chain seq x y z
N MET A 1 -25.38 -9.91 -8.15
CA MET A 1 -24.66 -9.52 -6.93
C MET A 1 -23.16 -9.49 -7.25
N PRO A 2 -22.44 -8.39 -6.99
CA PRO A 2 -20.99 -8.37 -7.18
C PRO A 2 -20.31 -9.35 -6.21
N ARG A 3 -19.40 -10.18 -6.73
CA ARG A 3 -18.65 -11.18 -5.95
C ARG A 3 -17.38 -10.55 -5.38
N ALA A 4 -17.13 -10.78 -4.09
CA ALA A 4 -15.87 -10.41 -3.46
C ALA A 4 -14.69 -11.16 -4.12
N VAL A 5 -13.65 -10.43 -4.51
CA VAL A 5 -12.38 -11.00 -5.00
C VAL A 5 -11.49 -11.26 -3.80
N SER A 6 -11.08 -12.53 -3.60
CA SER A 6 -10.23 -12.92 -2.48
C SER A 6 -8.84 -13.29 -3.00
N ALA A 7 -7.83 -12.50 -2.65
CA ALA A 7 -6.42 -12.84 -2.86
C ALA A 7 -5.77 -13.11 -1.50
N LYS A 8 -5.33 -14.34 -1.25
CA LYS A 8 -4.52 -14.66 -0.07
C LYS A 8 -3.10 -14.19 -0.32
N LEU A 9 -2.62 -13.23 0.46
CA LEU A 9 -1.24 -12.79 0.45
C LEU A 9 -0.63 -12.89 1.84
N SER A 10 0.57 -13.46 1.90
CA SER A 10 1.40 -13.60 3.09
C SER A 10 2.74 -12.93 2.83
N ARG A 11 3.15 -12.02 3.72
CA ARG A 11 4.51 -11.50 3.76
C ARG A 11 5.19 -12.07 5.00
N GLN A 12 6.34 -12.73 4.84
CA GLN A 12 7.17 -13.13 5.97
C GLN A 12 7.84 -11.89 6.54
N HIS A 13 7.98 -11.82 7.87
CA HIS A 13 8.60 -10.70 8.57
C HIS A 13 10.13 -10.84 8.53
N GLU A 14 10.80 -9.96 7.79
CA GLU A 14 12.27 -9.87 7.75
C GLU A 14 12.76 -8.77 8.72
N PRO A 15 13.73 -9.06 9.62
CA PRO A 15 14.37 -8.03 10.43
C PRO A 15 15.37 -7.21 9.60
N ALA A 16 15.57 -5.94 9.99
CA ALA A 16 16.46 -5.02 9.28
C ALA A 16 17.93 -5.49 9.34
N ALA A 17 18.47 -5.95 8.20
CA ALA A 17 19.87 -6.29 8.05
C ALA A 17 20.70 -5.07 7.60
N GLY A 18 21.80 -4.84 8.32
CA GLY A 18 22.66 -3.66 8.24
C GLY A 18 23.52 -3.52 6.99
N LEU A 19 24.13 -2.34 6.92
CA LEU A 19 25.16 -1.91 5.96
C LEU A 19 26.18 -3.00 5.64
N ARG A 20 26.47 -3.20 4.34
CA ARG A 20 27.77 -3.69 3.86
C ARG A 20 28.25 -2.86 2.66
N PRO A 21 29.57 -2.60 2.53
CA PRO A 21 30.11 -1.56 1.64
C PRO A 21 30.53 -2.08 0.26
N GLY A 22 30.53 -1.16 -0.71
CA GLY A 22 31.54 -1.00 -1.76
C GLY A 22 31.78 -2.13 -2.77
N SER A 23 31.40 -1.90 -4.03
CA SER A 23 32.21 -2.34 -5.17
C SER A 23 31.97 -1.44 -6.38
N ALA A 24 32.97 -0.60 -6.66
CA ALA A 24 33.07 0.23 -7.85
C ALA A 24 33.24 -0.63 -9.10
N ARG A 25 32.52 -0.29 -10.17
CA ARG A 25 32.79 -0.80 -11.52
C ARG A 25 32.34 0.23 -12.57
N THR A 26 33.36 0.95 -13.02
CA THR A 26 33.69 1.32 -14.41
C THR A 26 32.61 1.88 -15.34
N ALA A 27 32.86 3.13 -15.72
CA ALA A 27 32.25 3.84 -16.83
C ALA A 27 32.44 3.12 -18.17
N ALA A 28 31.37 3.08 -18.97
CA ALA A 28 31.44 2.92 -20.42
C ALA A 28 30.31 3.76 -21.05
N SER A 29 30.74 4.81 -21.74
CA SER A 29 29.95 5.71 -22.57
C SER A 29 29.41 4.99 -23.81
N ASN A 30 28.13 5.21 -24.15
CA ASN A 30 27.64 5.00 -25.51
C ASN A 30 26.81 6.21 -25.96
N PRO A 31 27.30 7.03 -26.92
CA PRO A 31 26.58 8.19 -27.43
C PRO A 31 25.89 7.81 -28.74
N ASN A 32 24.62 7.40 -28.69
CA ASN A 32 23.68 7.52 -29.82
C ASN A 32 22.31 6.91 -29.46
N ALA A 33 21.37 7.76 -29.07
CA ALA A 33 19.95 7.55 -29.31
C ALA A 33 19.27 8.93 -29.29
N ALA A 34 19.31 9.59 -30.44
CA ALA A 34 18.62 10.83 -30.69
C ALA A 34 17.11 10.61 -30.81
N HIS A 35 16.37 11.60 -30.30
CA HIS A 35 15.05 12.02 -30.74
C HIS A 35 13.86 11.08 -30.44
N ALA A 36 13.32 11.20 -29.21
CA ALA A 36 11.90 10.92 -28.96
C ALA A 36 11.30 12.12 -28.22
N SER A 37 10.24 12.66 -28.82
CA SER A 37 9.43 13.77 -28.38
C SER A 37 9.06 13.69 -26.90
N ASN A 38 9.49 14.68 -26.12
CA ASN A 38 9.05 14.86 -24.73
C ASN A 38 7.60 15.39 -24.74
N GLN A 39 6.66 14.50 -25.02
CA GLN A 39 5.26 14.66 -24.67
C GLN A 39 5.22 14.68 -23.14
N ASN A 40 5.32 15.89 -22.57
CA ASN A 40 5.03 16.15 -21.17
C ASN A 40 3.56 15.79 -20.93
N SER A 41 3.35 14.49 -20.73
CA SER A 41 2.09 13.91 -20.31
C SER A 41 1.93 14.39 -18.89
N SER A 42 1.35 15.57 -18.76
CA SER A 42 0.88 16.13 -17.49
C SER A 42 0.18 14.99 -16.78
N ALA A 43 0.86 14.39 -15.81
CA ALA A 43 0.35 13.28 -15.04
C ALA A 43 -0.83 13.87 -14.29
N THR A 44 -2.01 13.75 -14.91
CA THR A 44 -3.28 14.11 -14.30
C THR A 44 -3.30 13.27 -13.06
N THR A 45 -3.04 13.90 -11.92
CA THR A 45 -3.14 13.27 -10.61
C THR A 45 -4.54 12.68 -10.59
N LYS A 46 -4.64 11.36 -10.81
CA LYS A 46 -5.88 10.63 -10.72
C LYS A 46 -6.24 10.70 -9.26
N ASN A 47 -6.91 11.77 -8.84
CA ASN A 47 -7.56 11.80 -7.55
C ASN A 47 -8.49 10.59 -7.59
N PRO A 48 -8.29 9.59 -6.71
CA PRO A 48 -9.22 8.47 -6.67
C PRO A 48 -10.58 9.08 -6.36
N ILE A 49 -11.48 9.02 -7.35
CA ILE A 49 -12.87 9.39 -7.17
C ILE A 49 -13.44 8.35 -6.23
N PHE A 50 -13.41 8.68 -4.94
CA PHE A 50 -14.07 7.93 -3.90
C PHE A 50 -15.55 7.88 -4.23
N ASN A 51 -16.11 6.69 -4.12
CA ASN A 51 -17.49 6.47 -4.50
C ASN A 51 -18.35 6.40 -3.24
N THR A 52 -18.60 7.58 -2.67
CA THR A 52 -19.41 7.75 -1.46
C THR A 52 -20.83 7.24 -1.69
N ASP A 53 -21.42 7.52 -2.85
CA ASP A 53 -22.83 7.21 -3.11
C ASP A 53 -23.09 5.70 -3.27
N LYS A 54 -22.17 4.94 -3.86
CA LYS A 54 -22.36 3.49 -4.07
C LYS A 54 -21.79 2.63 -2.95
N PHE A 55 -20.69 3.05 -2.33
CA PHE A 55 -19.94 2.23 -1.37
C PHE A 55 -19.80 2.86 0.02
N GLY A 56 -20.35 4.06 0.26
CA GLY A 56 -20.29 4.72 1.58
C GLY A 56 -18.86 5.09 2.02
N GLN A 57 -17.95 5.32 1.08
CA GLN A 57 -16.53 5.51 1.35
C GLN A 57 -16.25 6.87 2.03
N HIS A 58 -15.92 6.87 3.32
CA HIS A 58 -15.38 8.03 4.05
C HIS A 58 -13.92 7.78 4.42
N ILE A 59 -13.01 8.60 3.89
CA ILE A 59 -11.57 8.37 4.01
C ILE A 59 -11.00 8.97 5.29
N LEU A 60 -10.37 8.12 6.11
CA LEU A 60 -9.61 8.53 7.28
C LEU A 60 -8.30 9.22 6.86
N LYS A 61 -8.28 10.56 6.89
CA LYS A 61 -7.11 11.36 6.47
C LYS A 61 -6.13 11.67 7.59
N ASN A 62 -6.59 11.76 8.84
CA ASN A 62 -5.74 12.18 9.95
C ASN A 62 -4.87 11.00 10.45
N PRO A 63 -3.54 11.08 10.33
CA PRO A 63 -2.63 10.01 10.76
C PRO A 63 -2.63 9.80 12.28
N LEU A 64 -2.83 10.85 13.08
CA LEU A 64 -2.85 10.75 14.54
C LEU A 64 -4.09 10.00 15.03
N VAL A 65 -5.23 10.19 14.37
CA VAL A 65 -6.45 9.43 14.66
C VAL A 65 -6.26 7.95 14.32
N ALA A 66 -5.67 7.65 13.15
CA ALA A 66 -5.36 6.28 12.78
C ALA A 66 -4.41 5.61 13.79
N GLN A 67 -3.38 6.32 14.25
CA GLN A 67 -2.49 5.82 15.30
C GLN A 67 -3.25 5.56 16.60
N GLY A 68 -4.06 6.52 17.04
CA GLY A 68 -4.86 6.39 18.27
C GLY A 68 -5.85 5.24 18.23
N ILE A 69 -6.40 4.88 17.06
CA ILE A 69 -7.24 3.69 16.88
C ILE A 69 -6.41 2.43 17.15
N VAL A 70 -5.23 2.30 16.52
CA VAL A 70 -4.37 1.12 16.66
C VAL A 70 -3.81 0.99 18.08
N ASP A 71 -3.49 2.11 18.74
CA ASP A 71 -3.02 2.11 20.13
C ASP A 71 -4.12 1.64 21.09
N LYS A 72 -5.35 2.12 20.93
CA LYS A 72 -6.50 1.69 21.73
C LYS A 72 -6.91 0.25 21.46
N ALA A 73 -6.69 -0.25 20.24
CA ALA A 73 -6.94 -1.63 19.88
C ALA A 73 -5.99 -2.62 20.59
N ASN A 74 -4.89 -2.14 21.17
CA ASN A 74 -3.94 -2.92 21.97
C ASN A 74 -3.50 -4.24 21.30
N LEU A 75 -3.19 -4.14 20.00
CA LEU A 75 -2.79 -5.29 19.17
C LEU A 75 -1.48 -5.90 19.66
N LYS A 76 -1.44 -7.23 19.72
CA LYS A 76 -0.26 -8.02 20.09
C LYS A 76 0.40 -8.62 18.84
N PRO A 77 1.72 -8.91 18.91
CA PRO A 77 2.45 -9.59 17.83
C PRO A 77 1.96 -11.00 17.50
N THR A 78 1.07 -11.57 18.30
CA THR A 78 0.44 -12.89 18.06
C THR A 78 -0.89 -12.78 17.33
N ASP A 79 -1.46 -11.58 17.22
CA ASP A 79 -2.84 -11.40 16.81
C ASP A 79 -3.01 -11.56 15.29
N MET A 80 -4.19 -12.06 14.94
CA MET A 80 -4.67 -12.13 13.56
C MET A 80 -5.83 -11.15 13.41
N VAL A 81 -5.65 -10.15 12.55
CA VAL A 81 -6.61 -9.06 12.38
C VAL A 81 -7.40 -9.25 11.08
N LEU A 82 -8.70 -9.00 11.14
CA LEU A 82 -9.56 -8.84 9.97
C LEU A 82 -9.95 -7.37 9.86
N GLU A 83 -9.61 -6.73 8.75
CA GLU A 83 -10.04 -5.37 8.43
C GLU A 83 -11.07 -5.41 7.29
N VAL A 84 -12.22 -4.78 7.51
CA VAL A 84 -13.27 -4.64 6.49
C VAL A 84 -13.25 -3.20 5.97
N GLY A 85 -13.20 -3.04 4.64
CA GLY A 85 -13.14 -1.74 4.00
C GLY A 85 -11.82 -0.99 4.28
N PRO A 86 -10.66 -1.56 3.94
CA PRO A 86 -9.36 -0.92 4.20
C PRO A 86 -9.18 0.40 3.43
N GLY A 87 -9.94 0.63 2.34
CA GLY A 87 -9.88 1.86 1.55
C GLY A 87 -8.47 2.15 1.06
N THR A 88 -7.92 3.31 1.40
CA THR A 88 -6.56 3.73 1.01
C THR A 88 -5.44 3.06 1.83
N GLY A 89 -5.78 2.27 2.85
CA GLY A 89 -4.82 1.53 3.67
C GLY A 89 -4.15 2.31 4.80
N ASN A 90 -4.67 3.48 5.17
CA ASN A 90 -4.09 4.32 6.22
C ASN A 90 -4.07 3.62 7.59
N LEU A 91 -5.07 2.79 7.86
CA LEU A 91 -5.14 1.97 9.06
C LEU A 91 -4.38 0.65 8.86
N THR A 92 -4.58 -0.02 7.72
CA THR A 92 -3.92 -1.28 7.35
C THR A 92 -2.42 -1.28 7.57
N VAL A 93 -1.70 -0.23 7.13
CA VAL A 93 -0.24 -0.15 7.29
C VAL A 93 0.17 -0.14 8.77
N ARG A 94 -0.57 0.56 9.62
CA ARG A 94 -0.28 0.64 11.07
C ARG A 94 -0.63 -0.66 11.79
N ILE A 95 -1.68 -1.35 11.36
CA ILE A 95 -2.03 -2.68 11.89
C ILE A 95 -0.92 -3.68 11.55
N LEU A 96 -0.43 -3.67 10.30
CA LEU A 96 0.64 -4.56 9.83
C LEU A 96 1.97 -4.39 10.59
N GLU A 97 2.23 -3.22 11.16
CA GLU A 97 3.41 -2.99 12.01
C GLU A 97 3.34 -3.70 13.37
N LYS A 98 2.13 -4.04 13.85
CA LYS A 98 1.93 -4.61 15.20
C LYS A 98 1.44 -6.05 15.20
N ALA A 99 0.58 -6.44 14.26
CA ALA A 99 -0.07 -7.74 14.23
C ALA A 99 0.72 -8.78 13.43
N LYS A 100 0.60 -10.06 13.80
CA LYS A 100 1.24 -11.17 13.08
C LYS A 100 0.77 -11.26 11.63
N LYS A 101 -0.53 -11.08 11.45
CA LYS A 101 -1.20 -11.25 10.16
C LYS A 101 -2.44 -10.38 10.10
N THR A 102 -2.62 -9.71 8.98
CA THR A 102 -3.81 -8.91 8.70
C THR A 102 -4.44 -9.40 7.41
N THR A 103 -5.72 -9.76 7.49
CA THR A 103 -6.54 -10.09 6.33
C THR A 103 -7.46 -8.92 6.06
N VAL A 104 -7.51 -8.44 4.82
CA VAL A 104 -8.34 -7.30 4.45
C VAL A 104 -9.41 -7.73 3.45
N VAL A 105 -10.61 -7.17 3.58
CA VAL A 105 -11.73 -7.40 2.65
C VAL A 105 -12.19 -6.06 2.11
N GLU A 106 -12.06 -5.86 0.80
CA GLU A 106 -12.46 -4.64 0.10
C GLU A 106 -13.45 -4.99 -1.01
N MET A 107 -14.52 -4.19 -1.12
CA MET A 107 -15.54 -4.37 -2.13
C MET A 107 -15.19 -3.62 -3.42
N ASP A 108 -14.52 -2.46 -3.34
CA ASP A 108 -14.09 -1.71 -4.53
C ASP A 108 -12.79 -2.29 -5.11
N PRO A 109 -12.83 -2.94 -6.29
CA PRO A 109 -11.65 -3.56 -6.87
C PRO A 109 -10.52 -2.57 -7.19
N ARG A 110 -10.85 -1.29 -7.41
CA ARG A 110 -9.87 -0.23 -7.69
C ARG A 110 -9.05 0.08 -6.46
N MET A 111 -9.71 0.23 -5.30
CA MET A 111 -9.05 0.44 -4.01
C MET A 111 -8.25 -0.79 -3.60
N ALA A 112 -8.79 -2.00 -3.82
CA ALA A 112 -8.06 -3.24 -3.56
C ALA A 112 -6.74 -3.32 -4.35
N ALA A 113 -6.76 -2.92 -5.64
CA ALA A 113 -5.56 -2.88 -6.47
C ALA A 113 -4.55 -1.82 -5.98
N GLU A 114 -5.02 -0.64 -5.60
CA GLU A 114 -4.17 0.44 -5.09
C GLU A 114 -3.53 0.07 -3.74
N LEU A 115 -4.30 -0.50 -2.82
CA LEU A 115 -3.81 -1.02 -1.55
C LEU A 115 -2.77 -2.12 -1.74
N SER A 116 -3.03 -3.05 -2.67
CA SER A 116 -2.10 -4.14 -2.98
C SER A 116 -0.76 -3.59 -3.45
N LYS A 117 -0.77 -2.61 -4.37
CA LYS A 117 0.47 -1.93 -4.81
C LYS A 117 1.20 -1.24 -3.65
N ARG A 118 0.47 -0.56 -2.78
CA ARG A 118 1.03 0.17 -1.63
C ARG A 118 1.74 -0.77 -0.63
N VAL A 119 1.16 -1.95 -0.37
CA VAL A 119 1.67 -2.88 0.65
C VAL A 119 2.70 -3.87 0.09
N GLN A 120 2.57 -4.25 -1.18
CA GLN A 120 3.44 -5.25 -1.82
C GLN A 120 4.59 -4.65 -2.63
N GLY A 121 4.46 -3.41 -3.11
CA GLY A 121 5.45 -2.76 -3.98
C GLY A 121 6.72 -2.24 -3.27
N LYS A 122 7.15 -2.89 -2.19
CA LYS A 122 8.46 -2.67 -1.57
C LYS A 122 9.42 -3.79 -1.96
#